data_AF-A0AAD1RN19-F1
#
_entry.id   AF-A0AAD1RN19-F1
#
_cell.length_a   1.000
_cell.length_b   1.000
_cell.length_c   1.000
_cell.angle_alpha   90.00
_cell.angle_beta   90.00
_cell.angle_gamma   90.00
#
_symmetry.space_group_name_H-M   'P 1'
#
loop_
_entity.id
_entity.type
_entity.pdbx_description
1 polymer ?
#
loop_
_entity_poly.entity_id
_entity_poly.type
_entity_poly.pdbx_seq_one_letter_code
_entity_poly.pdbx_strand_id
1 'polypeptide(L)'
;MTSRELYTSSYKKIFGDSPRSSGHLYSTSSSRTQAYRPRESYTSLSSYRKVSRSPASHLNSAQDHFDLSQSTALSNELKIVRTNEKEQLQGLNDRFVTYIEKVHNLEQQNKLLETEVTLLRQKQSEPSRLSQVYEQEIRDLRSRLEDQLQDKDQALLDCQHLEGCVRQLQDKLEQEAAKREEAEDAMKNFRKDVDQATLDRLQLEKKVESLMDEVAFLRKVHEEEVAELQASVTQAQISVEMDVVSKPDLTAALKEIRMQYEVLSTRNQQSAEEWYQTKIANVSQEAARNNDNVRQAKEEINEYRRQLQARTLEVDALRSANESLERQLQESEDRNNEEISQLQETINQLDNALRTTKGEMARHLREYQDLLNVKMALDIEIAAYRKLLEGEETRLTTVGGGSMFSYGYPYSSGGKYTSTVTMRKEEKKEVSDGGKGSVKTPKSEESAQKTPSKN
;
A
#
# COMPACT_ATOMS: atom_id res chain seq x y z
N MET A 1 18.80 -43.58 -19.00
CA MET A 1 18.72 -42.42 -19.90
C MET A 1 17.66 -41.48 -19.35
N THR A 2 18.09 -40.23 -19.20
CA THR A 2 17.40 -38.99 -18.77
C THR A 2 15.98 -38.85 -19.35
N SER A 3 14.97 -38.29 -18.69
CA SER A 3 14.94 -36.93 -18.13
C SER A 3 13.81 -36.79 -17.09
N ARG A 4 14.12 -36.16 -15.94
CA ARG A 4 13.12 -35.59 -15.03
C ARG A 4 13.10 -34.09 -15.28
N GLU A 5 12.04 -33.60 -15.92
CA GLU A 5 11.81 -32.16 -16.06
C GLU A 5 11.25 -31.62 -14.74
N LEU A 6 12.02 -30.73 -14.13
CA LEU A 6 11.62 -29.94 -12.98
C LEU A 6 10.79 -28.76 -13.49
N TYR A 7 9.49 -28.77 -13.22
CA TYR A 7 8.64 -27.59 -13.34
C TYR A 7 9.15 -26.53 -12.34
N THR A 8 9.86 -25.53 -12.84
CA THR A 8 10.21 -24.33 -12.06
C THR A 8 9.19 -23.24 -12.36
N SER A 9 8.50 -22.79 -11.32
CA SER A 9 7.48 -21.73 -11.39
C SER A 9 8.11 -20.39 -11.77
N SER A 10 7.50 -19.70 -12.74
CA SER A 10 7.91 -18.40 -13.29
C SER A 10 7.84 -17.23 -12.29
N TYR A 11 7.37 -17.47 -11.06
CA TYR A 11 7.25 -16.46 -10.01
C TYR A 11 8.58 -16.08 -9.34
N LYS A 12 9.65 -16.88 -9.54
CA LYS A 12 10.96 -16.66 -8.88
C LYS A 12 11.90 -15.67 -9.58
N LYS A 13 11.54 -15.13 -10.75
CA LYS A 13 12.43 -14.25 -11.53
C LYS A 13 12.25 -12.75 -11.29
N ILE A 14 11.18 -12.32 -10.61
CA ILE A 14 10.84 -10.89 -10.49
C ILE A 14 10.95 -10.36 -9.06
N PHE A 15 10.72 -11.21 -8.04
CA PHE A 15 10.91 -10.84 -6.64
C PHE A 15 11.94 -11.76 -6.01
N GLY A 16 13.08 -11.18 -5.61
CA GLY A 16 14.18 -11.90 -4.98
C GLY A 16 13.77 -12.58 -3.66
N ASP A 17 14.55 -13.59 -3.27
CA ASP A 17 14.38 -14.32 -2.01
C ASP A 17 14.31 -13.35 -0.81
N SER A 18 13.27 -13.48 0.01
CA SER A 18 13.24 -12.91 1.36
C SER A 18 14.17 -13.73 2.28
N PRO A 19 15.06 -13.10 3.08
CA PRO A 19 16.01 -13.86 3.86
C PRO A 19 15.30 -14.52 5.05
N ARG A 20 15.50 -15.83 5.17
CA ARG A 20 15.19 -16.60 6.39
C ARG A 20 16.15 -16.18 7.50
N SER A 21 15.61 -15.58 8.55
CA SER A 21 16.32 -15.31 9.80
C SER A 21 16.50 -16.60 10.60
N SER A 22 17.71 -17.15 10.59
CA SER A 22 18.22 -18.02 11.65
C SER A 22 19.28 -17.27 12.42
N GLY A 23 19.04 -17.08 13.71
CA GLY A 23 19.99 -16.46 14.62
C GLY A 23 21.24 -17.31 14.80
N HIS A 24 22.39 -16.66 14.76
CA HIS A 24 23.50 -16.99 15.64
C HIS A 24 24.37 -15.77 15.90
N LEU A 25 24.76 -15.68 17.16
CA LEU A 25 25.60 -14.67 17.77
C LEU A 25 26.97 -14.56 17.08
N TYR A 26 27.38 -13.34 16.76
CA TYR A 26 28.75 -12.90 17.01
C TYR A 26 28.81 -11.38 17.21
N SER A 27 29.52 -11.05 18.28
CA SER A 27 30.02 -9.74 18.65
C SER A 27 30.94 -9.18 17.57
N THR A 28 30.91 -7.86 17.32
CA THR A 28 32.11 -7.00 17.36
C THR A 28 31.82 -5.51 17.19
N SER A 29 32.46 -4.75 18.09
CA SER A 29 33.03 -3.41 17.91
C SER A 29 32.17 -2.27 17.35
N SER A 30 31.63 -1.46 18.27
CA SER A 30 31.46 -0.03 18.04
C SER A 30 32.63 0.73 18.69
N SER A 31 33.44 1.35 17.86
CA SER A 31 34.39 2.39 18.22
C SER A 31 33.63 3.70 18.45
N ARG A 32 33.49 4.13 19.71
CA ARG A 32 33.18 5.52 20.05
C ARG A 32 33.81 5.93 21.37
N THR A 33 34.97 6.56 21.24
CA THR A 33 35.48 7.73 21.99
C THR A 33 34.85 8.00 23.36
N GLN A 34 35.48 7.42 24.37
CA GLN A 34 35.89 8.01 25.66
C GLN A 34 35.30 9.40 26.01
N ALA A 35 34.26 9.41 26.84
CA ALA A 35 33.84 10.59 27.60
C ALA A 35 34.43 10.49 29.01
N TYR A 36 35.51 11.24 29.24
CA TYR A 36 36.07 11.51 30.56
C TYR A 36 35.07 12.36 31.38
N ARG A 37 34.65 11.85 32.55
CA ARG A 37 34.09 12.67 33.62
C ARG A 37 35.24 13.35 34.37
N PRO A 38 35.25 14.67 34.57
CA PRO A 38 36.19 15.31 35.49
C PRO A 38 35.78 15.03 36.94
N ARG A 39 36.64 14.30 37.64
CA ARG A 39 36.67 14.17 39.10
C ARG A 39 37.55 15.30 39.63
N GLU A 40 36.93 16.41 40.02
CA GLU A 40 37.68 17.49 40.67
C GLU A 40 38.13 17.04 42.06
N SER A 41 39.44 16.84 42.16
CA SER A 41 40.18 16.57 43.37
C SER A 41 40.98 17.82 43.67
N TYR A 42 40.53 18.67 44.60
CA TYR A 42 41.38 19.71 45.16
C TYR A 42 42.19 19.09 46.31
N THR A 43 43.47 18.87 46.03
CA THR A 43 44.49 18.63 47.03
C THR A 43 45.14 19.93 47.46
N SER A 44 45.64 19.91 48.70
CA SER A 44 46.76 20.71 49.22
C SER A 44 46.38 22.06 49.88
N LEU A 45 46.96 22.54 50.99
CA LEU A 45 48.04 22.06 51.84
C LEU A 45 47.97 22.83 53.18
N SER A 46 47.93 22.07 54.28
CA SER A 46 48.70 22.19 55.53
C SER A 46 49.07 23.54 56.18
N SER A 47 48.64 23.62 57.45
CA SER A 47 49.39 24.00 58.66
C SER A 47 49.75 25.46 58.91
N TYR A 48 49.15 26.04 59.98
CA TYR A 48 49.92 26.58 61.11
C TYR A 48 49.16 26.43 62.42
N ARG A 49 49.88 25.87 63.40
CA ARG A 49 49.51 25.70 64.81
C ARG A 49 49.19 27.05 65.47
N LYS A 50 48.12 27.10 66.26
CA LYS A 50 48.01 28.05 67.39
C LYS A 50 47.97 27.25 68.69
N VAL A 51 49.10 27.21 69.36
CA VAL A 51 49.25 26.83 70.76
C VAL A 51 48.96 28.09 71.57
N SER A 52 47.90 28.07 72.38
CA SER A 52 47.62 29.10 73.37
C SER A 52 47.76 28.53 74.78
N ARG A 53 48.76 29.06 75.50
CA ARG A 53 48.81 29.36 76.94
C ARG A 53 48.62 28.21 77.95
N SER A 54 49.77 27.65 78.36
CA SER A 54 50.46 27.84 79.66
C SER A 54 49.70 27.95 80.99
N PRO A 55 50.37 27.56 82.10
CA PRO A 55 49.77 26.87 83.24
C PRO A 55 49.57 27.75 84.48
N ALA A 56 48.78 27.22 85.42
CA ALA A 56 48.70 27.71 86.79
C ALA A 56 49.95 27.26 87.58
N SER A 57 50.69 28.22 88.13
CA SER A 57 51.61 27.99 89.24
C SER A 57 51.41 29.09 90.29
N HIS A 58 51.00 28.66 91.48
CA HIS A 58 50.93 29.46 92.68
C HIS A 58 52.36 29.76 93.16
N LEU A 59 52.67 31.04 93.38
CA LEU A 59 53.91 31.45 94.03
C LEU A 59 53.71 31.60 95.54
N ASN A 60 54.71 31.08 96.24
CA ASN A 60 55.06 31.37 97.62
C ASN A 60 55.29 32.88 97.83
N SER A 61 54.84 33.32 99.00
CA SER A 61 55.16 34.61 99.62
C SER A 61 56.61 34.64 100.09
N ALA A 62 57.38 35.62 99.63
CA ALA A 62 58.57 36.12 100.31
C ALA A 62 58.68 37.62 100.03
N GLN A 63 58.65 38.41 101.11
CA GLN A 63 58.98 39.84 101.14
C GLN A 63 60.38 40.06 100.56
N ASP A 64 60.58 41.12 99.76
CA ASP A 64 61.69 42.04 99.97
C ASP A 64 61.65 43.30 99.08
N HIS A 65 62.33 44.31 99.59
CA HIS A 65 62.28 45.73 99.29
C HIS A 65 62.60 46.18 97.84
N PHE A 66 62.00 47.31 97.47
CA PHE A 66 62.16 48.09 96.24
C PHE A 66 63.60 48.58 95.95
N ASP A 67 63.99 48.53 94.67
CA ASP A 67 64.92 49.49 94.04
C ASP A 67 64.30 50.02 92.73
N LEU A 68 63.87 51.29 92.74
CA LEU A 68 62.97 51.92 91.75
C LEU A 68 63.68 52.42 90.48
N SER A 69 65.02 52.41 90.45
CA SER A 69 65.83 52.98 89.35
C SER A 69 66.00 52.03 88.16
N GLN A 70 66.07 50.72 88.40
CA GLN A 70 66.24 49.72 87.33
C GLN A 70 64.93 49.42 86.56
N SER A 71 63.76 49.64 87.18
CA SER A 71 62.44 49.43 86.57
C SER A 71 62.13 50.41 85.43
N THR A 72 62.60 51.66 85.54
CA THR A 72 62.41 52.69 84.51
C THR A 72 63.23 52.46 83.24
N ALA A 73 64.44 51.90 83.35
CA ALA A 73 65.28 51.57 82.19
C ALA A 73 64.68 50.40 81.38
N LEU A 74 64.26 49.33 82.06
CA LEU A 74 63.59 48.19 81.43
C LEU A 74 62.24 48.56 80.79
N SER A 75 61.49 49.49 81.39
CA SER A 75 60.22 49.99 80.84
C SER A 75 60.41 50.81 79.56
N ASN A 76 61.48 51.60 79.47
CA ASN A 76 61.81 52.35 78.26
C ASN A 76 62.31 51.44 77.13
N GLU A 77 63.12 50.43 77.44
CA GLU A 77 63.56 49.43 76.45
C GLU A 77 62.36 48.62 75.91
N LEU A 78 61.41 48.23 76.77
CA LEU A 78 60.16 47.57 76.36
C LEU A 78 59.25 48.48 75.51
N LYS A 79 59.27 49.81 75.73
CA LYS A 79 58.57 50.76 74.86
C LYS A 79 59.20 50.81 73.48
N ILE A 80 60.53 50.84 73.39
CA ILE A 80 61.27 50.85 72.10
C ILE A 80 61.00 49.55 71.32
N VAL A 81 61.04 48.39 71.99
CA VAL A 81 60.72 47.10 71.37
C VAL A 81 59.26 47.08 70.89
N ARG A 82 58.31 47.57 71.69
CA ARG A 82 56.89 47.66 71.28
C ARG A 82 56.66 48.64 70.14
N THR A 83 57.39 49.76 70.08
CA THR A 83 57.28 50.70 68.96
C THR A 83 57.86 50.11 67.68
N ASN A 84 58.97 49.38 67.76
CA ASN A 84 59.57 48.69 66.62
C ASN A 84 58.70 47.52 66.13
N GLU A 85 58.12 46.73 67.04
CA GLU A 85 57.14 45.68 66.72
C GLU A 85 55.87 46.28 66.09
N LYS A 86 55.39 47.42 66.60
CA LYS A 86 54.26 48.15 66.02
C LYS A 86 54.57 48.64 64.60
N GLU A 87 55.78 49.14 64.35
CA GLU A 87 56.21 49.60 63.01
C GLU A 87 56.34 48.42 62.03
N GLN A 88 56.86 47.27 62.48
CA GLN A 88 56.89 46.05 61.67
C GLN A 88 55.48 45.52 61.36
N LEU A 89 54.59 45.52 62.36
CA LEU A 89 53.18 45.15 62.16
C LEU A 89 52.46 46.14 61.24
N GLN A 90 52.78 47.43 61.32
CA GLN A 90 52.27 48.44 60.40
C GLN A 90 52.77 48.21 58.97
N GLY A 91 54.07 47.97 58.76
CA GLY A 91 54.61 47.67 57.44
C GLY A 91 54.09 46.36 56.85
N LEU A 92 53.80 45.35 57.68
CA LEU A 92 53.09 44.14 57.24
C LEU A 92 51.63 44.44 56.89
N ASN A 93 50.94 45.26 57.69
CA ASN A 93 49.56 45.64 57.43
C ASN A 93 49.43 46.47 56.14
N ASP A 94 50.35 47.40 55.87
CA ASP A 94 50.38 48.17 54.61
C ASP A 94 50.62 47.26 53.39
N ARG A 95 51.45 46.22 53.54
CA ARG A 95 51.61 45.17 52.52
C ARG A 95 50.36 44.31 52.35
N PHE A 96 49.60 44.05 53.42
CA PHE A 96 48.31 43.38 53.32
C PHE A 96 47.26 44.24 52.63
N VAL A 97 47.21 45.55 52.92
CA VAL A 97 46.29 46.49 52.25
C VAL A 97 46.58 46.50 50.75
N THR A 98 47.84 46.67 50.35
CA THR A 98 48.22 46.63 48.91
C THR A 98 47.95 45.26 48.25
N TYR A 99 48.08 44.16 48.99
CA TYR A 99 47.69 42.84 48.49
C TYR A 99 46.16 42.70 48.33
N ILE A 100 45.36 43.18 49.27
CA ILE A 100 43.89 43.18 49.21
C ILE A 100 43.42 44.05 48.04
N GLU A 101 44.00 45.24 47.84
CA GLU A 101 43.71 46.09 46.69
C GLU A 101 44.04 45.38 45.37
N LYS A 102 45.16 44.65 45.31
CA LYS A 102 45.53 43.85 44.14
C LYS A 102 44.56 42.70 43.89
N VAL A 103 44.14 41.99 44.93
CA VAL A 103 43.12 40.93 44.82
C VAL A 103 41.80 41.51 44.35
N HIS A 104 41.36 42.64 44.91
CA HIS A 104 40.12 43.30 44.50
C HIS A 104 40.17 43.76 43.04
N ASN A 105 41.29 44.34 42.60
CA ASN A 105 41.49 44.71 41.20
C ASN A 105 41.46 43.48 40.27
N LEU A 106 42.07 42.36 40.68
CA LEU A 106 42.04 41.11 39.91
C LEU A 106 40.64 40.48 39.89
N GLU A 107 39.90 40.51 41.00
CA GLU A 107 38.51 40.06 41.08
C GLU A 107 37.61 40.92 40.17
N GLN A 108 37.80 42.23 40.16
CA GLN A 108 37.08 43.14 39.28
C GLN A 108 37.40 42.86 37.81
N GLN A 109 38.68 42.65 37.47
CA GLN A 109 39.09 42.28 36.11
C GLN A 109 38.54 40.92 35.69
N ASN A 110 38.59 39.90 36.56
CA ASN A 110 37.99 38.59 36.28
C ASN A 110 36.48 38.70 36.06
N LYS A 111 35.78 39.49 36.88
CA LYS A 111 34.34 39.73 36.70
C LYS A 111 34.04 40.40 35.36
N LEU A 112 34.86 41.36 34.93
CA LEU A 112 34.71 41.98 33.61
C LEU A 112 34.94 40.95 32.48
N LEU A 113 36.00 40.15 32.58
CA LEU A 113 36.29 39.09 31.60
C LEU A 113 35.17 38.03 31.55
N GLU A 114 34.59 37.66 32.69
CA GLU A 114 33.43 36.76 32.76
C GLU A 114 32.21 37.35 32.04
N THR A 115 31.93 38.65 32.25
CA THR A 115 30.84 39.33 31.54
C THR A 115 31.09 39.43 30.04
N GLU A 116 32.34 39.66 29.61
CA GLU A 116 32.71 39.70 28.21
C GLU A 116 32.59 38.32 27.55
N VAL A 117 33.06 37.26 28.23
CA VAL A 117 32.95 35.87 27.76
C VAL A 117 31.48 35.45 27.63
N THR A 118 30.64 35.79 28.59
CA THR A 118 29.20 35.47 28.53
C THR A 118 28.51 36.19 27.38
N LEU A 119 28.83 37.47 27.14
CA LEU A 119 28.29 38.25 26.03
C LEU A 119 28.75 37.71 24.67
N LEU A 120 30.03 37.34 24.53
CA LEU A 120 30.56 36.73 23.31
C LEU A 120 29.93 35.36 23.03
N ARG A 121 29.74 34.53 24.06
CA ARG A 121 29.01 33.26 23.93
C ARG A 121 27.56 33.47 23.49
N GLN A 122 26.88 34.49 24.03
CA GLN A 122 25.52 34.82 23.61
C GLN A 122 25.46 35.26 22.14
N LYS A 123 26.38 36.13 21.69
CA LYS A 123 26.46 36.54 20.29
C LYS A 123 26.79 35.39 19.33
N GLN A 124 27.62 34.44 19.74
CA GLN A 124 27.92 33.25 18.92
C GLN A 124 26.78 32.21 18.95
N SER A 125 25.93 32.24 19.98
CA SER A 125 24.78 31.35 20.08
C SER A 125 23.60 31.79 19.21
N GLU A 126 23.57 33.04 18.73
CA GLU A 126 22.55 33.48 17.79
C GLU A 126 22.82 32.84 16.41
N PRO A 127 21.91 31.97 15.91
CA PRO A 127 22.09 31.37 14.60
C PRO A 127 22.16 32.49 13.56
N SER A 128 23.27 32.54 12.83
CA SER A 128 23.52 33.54 11.81
C SER A 128 22.30 33.66 10.89
N ARG A 129 21.82 34.88 10.64
CA ARG A 129 20.71 35.16 9.72
C ARG A 129 20.89 34.44 8.37
N LEU A 130 22.13 34.29 7.93
CA LEU A 130 22.48 33.54 6.72
C LEU A 130 22.21 32.03 6.84
N SER A 131 22.50 31.41 8.01
CA SER A 131 22.13 30.02 8.29
C SER A 131 20.63 29.81 8.20
N GLN A 132 19.84 30.74 8.76
CA GLN A 132 18.38 30.65 8.73
C GLN A 132 17.81 30.74 7.31
N VAL A 133 18.39 31.59 6.44
CA VAL A 133 17.99 31.68 5.03
C VAL A 133 18.33 30.40 4.28
N TYR A 134 19.53 29.85 4.45
CA TYR A 134 19.89 28.57 3.84
C TYR A 134 19.05 27.40 4.37
N GLU A 135 18.72 27.38 5.65
CA GLU A 135 17.82 26.38 6.22
C GLU A 135 16.40 26.49 5.67
N GLN A 136 15.91 27.71 5.39
CA GLN A 136 14.63 27.93 4.71
C GLN A 136 14.70 27.42 3.26
N GLU A 137 15.73 27.81 2.49
CA GLU A 137 15.93 27.34 1.12
C GLU A 137 16.03 25.82 1.04
N ILE A 138 16.76 25.17 1.95
CA ILE A 138 16.86 23.71 2.02
C ILE A 138 15.49 23.08 2.31
N ARG A 139 14.69 23.67 3.20
CA ARG A 139 13.32 23.20 3.48
C ARG A 139 12.41 23.34 2.27
N ASP A 140 12.46 24.48 1.59
CA ASP A 140 11.66 24.72 0.38
C ASP A 140 12.06 23.78 -0.76
N LEU A 141 13.37 23.54 -0.95
CA LEU A 141 13.87 22.59 -1.94
C LEU A 141 13.45 21.15 -1.62
N ARG A 142 13.44 20.75 -0.34
CA ARG A 142 12.95 19.44 0.09
C ARG A 142 11.45 19.29 -0.16
N SER A 143 10.65 20.30 0.20
CA SER A 143 9.21 20.30 -0.07
C SER A 143 8.93 20.18 -1.56
N ARG A 144 9.62 20.96 -2.42
CA ARG A 144 9.46 20.86 -3.87
C ARG A 144 9.85 19.50 -4.42
N LEU A 145 10.88 18.88 -3.86
CA LEU A 145 11.30 17.53 -4.26
C LEU A 145 10.26 16.49 -3.85
N GLU A 146 9.68 16.60 -2.65
CA GLU A 146 8.59 15.74 -2.19
C GLU A 146 7.34 15.90 -3.07
N ASP A 147 6.95 17.13 -3.41
CA ASP A 147 5.84 17.42 -4.32
C ASP A 147 6.08 16.80 -5.71
N GLN A 148 7.30 16.98 -6.26
CA GLN A 148 7.67 16.38 -7.55
C GLN A 148 7.69 14.84 -7.52
N LEU A 149 8.07 14.24 -6.39
CA LEU A 149 8.02 12.79 -6.24
C LEU A 149 6.57 12.29 -6.20
N GLN A 150 5.68 12.98 -5.48
CA GLN A 150 4.25 12.68 -5.48
C GLN A 150 3.63 12.80 -6.87
N ASP A 151 3.93 13.89 -7.59
CA ASP A 151 3.45 14.09 -8.98
C ASP A 151 3.97 12.98 -9.91
N LYS A 152 5.24 12.58 -9.77
CA LYS A 152 5.82 11.47 -10.53
C LYS A 152 5.12 10.16 -10.21
N ASP A 153 4.88 9.87 -8.94
CA ASP A 153 4.22 8.63 -8.52
C ASP A 153 2.75 8.58 -8.99
N GLN A 154 2.03 9.71 -8.93
CA GLN A 154 0.69 9.84 -9.48
C GLN A 154 0.69 9.63 -11.00
N ALA A 155 1.61 10.26 -11.73
CA ALA A 155 1.73 10.06 -13.17
C ALA A 155 2.06 8.60 -13.54
N LEU A 156 2.85 7.89 -12.72
CA LEU A 156 3.13 6.46 -12.93
C LEU A 156 1.87 5.61 -12.72
N LEU A 157 1.05 5.91 -11.71
CA LEU A 157 -0.23 5.23 -11.49
C LEU A 157 -1.20 5.47 -12.66
N ASP A 158 -1.28 6.71 -13.14
CA ASP A 158 -2.12 7.07 -14.29
C ASP A 158 -1.65 6.35 -15.57
N CYS A 159 -0.33 6.27 -15.80
CA CYS A 159 0.23 5.49 -16.91
C CYS A 159 -0.13 4.00 -16.80
N GLN A 160 0.02 3.39 -15.61
CA GLN A 160 -0.35 1.98 -15.40
C GLN A 160 -1.85 1.75 -15.59
N HIS A 161 -2.69 2.70 -15.15
CA HIS A 161 -4.13 2.65 -15.35
C HIS A 161 -4.48 2.71 -16.85
N LEU A 162 -3.91 3.67 -17.58
CA LEU A 162 -4.12 3.81 -19.02
C LEU A 162 -3.60 2.60 -19.80
N GLU A 163 -2.45 2.04 -19.43
CA GLU A 163 -1.96 0.77 -19.99
C GLU A 163 -2.94 -0.39 -19.77
N GLY A 164 -3.53 -0.46 -18.57
CA GLY A 164 -4.59 -1.42 -18.25
C GLY A 164 -5.82 -1.23 -19.15
N CYS A 165 -6.29 0.00 -19.33
CA CYS A 165 -7.40 0.32 -20.22
C CYS A 165 -7.08 -0.02 -21.69
N VAL A 166 -5.86 0.26 -22.15
CA VAL A 166 -5.42 -0.09 -23.52
C VAL A 166 -5.44 -1.60 -23.72
N ARG A 167 -4.92 -2.40 -22.77
CA ARG A 167 -5.01 -3.86 -22.85
C ARG A 167 -6.46 -4.35 -22.89
N GLN A 168 -7.33 -3.82 -22.04
CA GLN A 168 -8.75 -4.19 -22.05
C GLN A 168 -9.44 -3.85 -23.39
N LEU A 169 -9.07 -2.74 -24.02
CA LEU A 169 -9.58 -2.37 -25.35
C LEU A 169 -9.01 -3.27 -26.44
N GLN A 170 -7.73 -3.65 -26.35
CA GLN A 170 -7.12 -4.62 -27.26
C GLN A 170 -7.81 -5.98 -27.17
N ASP A 171 -8.04 -6.51 -25.96
CA ASP A 171 -8.74 -7.78 -25.75
C ASP A 171 -10.16 -7.74 -26.33
N LYS A 172 -10.89 -6.64 -26.13
CA LYS A 172 -12.23 -6.45 -26.72
C LYS A 172 -12.17 -6.41 -28.25
N LEU A 173 -11.17 -5.74 -28.82
CA LEU A 173 -11.00 -5.65 -30.27
C LEU A 173 -10.67 -7.03 -30.87
N GLU A 174 -9.81 -7.81 -30.22
CA GLU A 174 -9.50 -9.19 -30.63
C GLU A 174 -10.73 -10.10 -30.56
N GLN A 175 -11.53 -9.99 -29.49
CA GLN A 175 -12.79 -10.74 -29.36
C GLN A 175 -13.80 -10.37 -30.46
N GLU A 176 -13.98 -9.09 -30.76
CA GLU A 176 -14.87 -8.65 -31.85
C GLU A 176 -14.33 -9.05 -33.22
N ALA A 177 -13.00 -9.03 -33.43
CA ALA A 177 -12.38 -9.53 -34.65
C ALA A 177 -12.63 -11.04 -34.84
N ALA A 178 -12.49 -11.84 -33.78
CA ALA A 178 -12.77 -13.27 -33.82
C ALA A 178 -14.24 -13.57 -34.12
N LYS A 179 -15.18 -12.86 -33.48
CA LYS A 179 -16.62 -12.98 -33.78
C LYS A 179 -16.94 -12.60 -35.22
N ARG A 180 -16.29 -11.56 -35.75
CA ARG A 180 -16.44 -11.14 -37.14
C ARG A 180 -15.95 -12.21 -38.11
N GLU A 181 -14.80 -12.82 -37.83
CA GLU A 181 -14.25 -13.94 -38.62
C GLU A 181 -15.18 -15.16 -38.60
N GLU A 182 -15.69 -15.55 -37.43
CA GLU A 182 -16.67 -16.64 -37.29
C GLU A 182 -17.95 -16.37 -38.10
N ALA A 183 -18.47 -15.14 -38.04
CA ALA A 183 -19.63 -14.73 -38.82
C ALA A 183 -19.36 -14.74 -40.33
N GLU A 184 -18.17 -14.31 -40.77
CA GLU A 184 -17.75 -14.37 -42.17
C GLU A 184 -17.63 -15.80 -42.67
N ASP A 185 -17.08 -16.71 -41.87
CA ASP A 185 -16.95 -18.11 -42.22
C ASP A 185 -18.31 -18.82 -42.26
N ALA A 186 -19.21 -18.52 -41.32
CA ALA A 186 -20.59 -18.96 -41.38
C ALA A 186 -21.28 -18.47 -42.65
N MET A 187 -21.11 -17.20 -43.03
CA MET A 187 -21.65 -16.64 -44.28
C MET A 187 -21.10 -17.34 -45.53
N LYS A 188 -19.79 -17.64 -45.56
CA LYS A 188 -19.18 -18.40 -46.67
C LYS A 188 -19.76 -19.81 -46.76
N ASN A 189 -19.99 -20.47 -45.63
CA ASN A 189 -20.58 -21.80 -45.60
C ASN A 189 -22.04 -21.77 -46.09
N PHE A 190 -22.86 -20.84 -45.59
CA PHE A 190 -24.22 -20.67 -46.10
C PHE A 190 -24.27 -20.38 -47.60
N ARG A 191 -23.30 -19.63 -48.12
CA ARG A 191 -23.20 -19.40 -49.58
C ARG A 191 -22.93 -20.70 -50.34
N LYS A 192 -22.03 -21.55 -49.85
CA LYS A 192 -21.80 -22.89 -50.44
C LYS A 192 -23.04 -23.76 -50.37
N ASP A 193 -23.76 -23.73 -49.25
CA ASP A 193 -24.99 -24.51 -49.07
C ASP A 193 -26.09 -24.04 -50.04
N VAL A 194 -26.22 -22.72 -50.25
CA VAL A 194 -27.12 -22.14 -51.25
C VAL A 194 -26.71 -22.58 -52.66
N ASP A 195 -25.43 -22.47 -53.01
CA ASP A 195 -24.92 -22.89 -54.32
C ASP A 195 -25.18 -24.40 -54.54
N GLN A 196 -24.93 -25.25 -53.55
CA GLN A 196 -25.22 -26.68 -53.61
C GLN A 196 -26.72 -26.97 -53.78
N ALA A 197 -27.58 -26.31 -52.99
CA ALA A 197 -29.02 -26.45 -53.10
C ALA A 197 -29.53 -25.98 -54.48
N THR A 198 -28.91 -24.95 -55.07
CA THR A 198 -29.27 -24.53 -56.44
C THR A 198 -28.87 -25.56 -57.49
N LEU A 199 -27.72 -26.23 -57.34
CA LEU A 199 -27.30 -27.32 -58.22
C LEU A 199 -28.26 -28.52 -58.11
N ASP A 200 -28.60 -28.92 -56.88
CA ASP A 200 -29.53 -30.03 -56.64
C ASP A 200 -30.92 -29.72 -57.23
N ARG A 201 -31.41 -28.49 -57.06
CA ARG A 201 -32.66 -28.02 -57.71
C ARG A 201 -32.57 -28.16 -59.23
N LEU A 202 -31.51 -27.67 -59.86
CA LEU A 202 -31.33 -27.75 -61.31
C LEU A 202 -31.23 -29.20 -61.81
N GLN A 203 -30.61 -30.09 -61.06
CA GLN A 203 -30.55 -31.53 -61.39
C GLN A 203 -31.93 -32.17 -61.32
N LEU A 204 -32.71 -31.86 -60.29
CA LEU A 204 -34.09 -32.33 -60.16
C LEU A 204 -34.98 -31.79 -61.28
N GLU A 205 -34.84 -30.50 -61.65
CA GLU A 205 -35.57 -29.90 -62.78
C GLU A 205 -35.27 -30.63 -64.10
N LYS A 206 -34.00 -30.89 -64.40
CA LYS A 206 -33.62 -31.69 -65.58
C LYS A 206 -34.18 -33.10 -65.54
N LYS A 207 -34.23 -33.73 -64.36
CA LYS A 207 -34.81 -35.07 -64.23
C LYS A 207 -36.32 -35.05 -64.45
N VAL A 208 -37.00 -34.02 -63.98
CA VAL A 208 -38.43 -33.80 -64.25
C VAL A 208 -38.66 -33.61 -65.75
N GLU A 209 -37.90 -32.73 -66.42
CA GLU A 209 -37.99 -32.54 -67.87
C GLU A 209 -37.76 -33.86 -68.64
N SER A 210 -36.70 -34.60 -68.31
CA SER A 210 -36.41 -35.90 -68.93
C SER A 210 -37.54 -36.92 -68.73
N LEU A 211 -38.18 -36.96 -67.55
CA LEU A 211 -39.31 -37.85 -67.31
C LEU A 211 -40.57 -37.39 -68.05
N MET A 212 -40.78 -36.07 -68.19
CA MET A 212 -41.87 -35.54 -69.00
C MET A 212 -41.70 -35.89 -70.49
N ASP A 213 -40.47 -35.79 -71.01
CA ASP A 213 -40.14 -36.21 -72.38
C ASP A 213 -40.35 -37.72 -72.58
N GLU A 214 -39.96 -38.55 -71.61
CA GLU A 214 -40.18 -40.00 -71.64
C GLU A 214 -41.68 -40.34 -71.64
N VAL A 215 -42.47 -39.67 -70.80
CA VAL A 215 -43.94 -39.83 -70.79
C VAL A 215 -44.56 -39.39 -72.12
N ALA A 216 -44.09 -38.29 -72.70
CA ALA A 216 -44.57 -37.82 -74.00
C ALA A 216 -44.22 -38.81 -75.12
N PHE A 217 -43.01 -39.37 -75.11
CA PHE A 217 -42.58 -40.41 -76.03
C PHE A 217 -43.43 -41.67 -75.91
N LEU A 218 -43.63 -42.18 -74.69
CA LEU A 218 -44.45 -43.37 -74.45
C LEU A 218 -45.90 -43.17 -74.88
N ARG A 219 -46.48 -41.99 -74.62
CA ARG A 219 -47.83 -41.65 -75.10
C ARG A 219 -47.92 -41.69 -76.63
N LYS A 220 -46.93 -41.11 -77.32
CA LYS A 220 -46.88 -41.10 -78.78
C LYS A 220 -46.75 -42.51 -79.36
N VAL A 221 -45.84 -43.32 -78.80
CA VAL A 221 -45.68 -44.73 -79.21
C VAL A 221 -46.97 -45.50 -79.00
N HIS A 222 -47.63 -45.33 -77.86
CA HIS A 222 -48.87 -46.04 -77.58
C HIS A 222 -50.01 -45.60 -78.50
N GLU A 223 -50.07 -44.31 -78.86
CA GLU A 223 -51.03 -43.79 -79.83
C GLU A 223 -50.78 -44.35 -81.24
N GLU A 224 -49.51 -44.49 -81.65
CA GLU A 224 -49.10 -45.16 -82.90
C GLU A 224 -49.45 -46.66 -82.88
N GLU A 225 -49.13 -47.39 -81.80
CA GLU A 225 -49.48 -48.81 -81.65
C GLU A 225 -51.00 -49.04 -81.68
N VAL A 226 -51.78 -48.18 -81.02
CA VAL A 226 -53.24 -48.25 -81.06
C VAL A 226 -53.76 -47.99 -82.47
N ALA A 227 -53.18 -47.02 -83.20
CA ALA A 227 -53.54 -46.75 -84.58
C ALA A 227 -53.19 -47.93 -85.51
N GLU A 228 -52.02 -48.55 -85.34
CA GLU A 228 -51.61 -49.75 -86.08
C GLU A 228 -52.51 -50.95 -85.76
N LEU A 229 -52.85 -51.19 -84.49
CA LEU A 229 -53.77 -52.25 -84.10
C LEU A 229 -55.17 -52.01 -84.65
N GLN A 230 -55.66 -50.76 -84.64
CA GLN A 230 -56.93 -50.42 -85.28
C GLN A 230 -56.88 -50.68 -86.79
N ALA A 231 -55.79 -50.26 -87.47
CA ALA A 231 -55.58 -50.54 -88.88
C ALA A 231 -55.52 -52.05 -89.15
N SER A 232 -54.77 -52.81 -88.34
CA SER A 232 -54.67 -54.26 -88.42
C SER A 232 -56.01 -54.95 -88.15
N VAL A 233 -56.84 -54.48 -87.21
CA VAL A 233 -58.20 -54.99 -86.99
C VAL A 233 -59.11 -54.69 -88.20
N THR A 234 -59.01 -53.51 -88.80
CA THR A 234 -59.77 -53.19 -90.02
C THR A 234 -59.29 -54.00 -91.23
N GLN A 235 -57.99 -54.29 -91.31
CA GLN A 235 -57.38 -55.11 -92.35
C GLN A 235 -57.68 -56.61 -92.13
N ALA A 236 -57.72 -57.07 -90.89
CA ALA A 236 -58.09 -58.43 -90.49
C ALA A 236 -59.60 -58.69 -90.61
N GLN A 237 -60.45 -57.66 -90.50
CA GLN A 237 -61.85 -57.74 -90.92
C GLN A 237 -62.01 -57.98 -92.44
N ILE A 238 -60.94 -57.86 -93.24
CA ILE A 238 -60.95 -58.00 -94.71
C ILE A 238 -60.06 -59.17 -95.19
N SER A 239 -59.27 -59.81 -94.34
CA SER A 239 -58.29 -60.83 -94.74
C SER A 239 -58.26 -62.04 -93.78
N VAL A 240 -59.34 -62.83 -93.78
CA VAL A 240 -59.32 -64.22 -93.29
C VAL A 240 -59.93 -65.12 -94.35
N GLU A 241 -59.19 -65.36 -95.43
CA GLU A 241 -59.27 -66.61 -96.16
C GLU A 241 -57.89 -67.28 -96.17
N MET A 242 -57.95 -68.55 -95.84
CA MET A 242 -56.90 -69.48 -95.48
C MET A 242 -56.09 -69.89 -96.70
N ASP A 243 -54.77 -70.05 -96.59
CA ASP A 243 -54.14 -71.17 -97.28
C ASP A 243 -52.93 -71.75 -96.51
N VAL A 244 -53.08 -73.03 -96.21
CA VAL A 244 -52.12 -73.91 -95.56
C VAL A 244 -51.46 -74.67 -96.68
N VAL A 245 -50.12 -74.72 -96.74
CA VAL A 245 -49.35 -75.94 -97.12
C VAL A 245 -47.87 -75.58 -97.17
N SER A 246 -47.11 -76.21 -96.29
CA SER A 246 -45.86 -76.89 -96.61
C SER A 246 -45.39 -77.52 -95.31
N LYS A 247 -45.46 -78.84 -95.19
CA LYS A 247 -44.95 -79.58 -94.03
C LYS A 247 -43.42 -79.48 -94.08
N PRO A 248 -42.75 -78.68 -93.22
CA PRO A 248 -41.37 -78.99 -92.90
C PRO A 248 -41.41 -80.22 -92.00
N ASP A 249 -40.31 -80.94 -91.88
CA ASP A 249 -40.22 -82.11 -91.01
C ASP A 249 -40.61 -81.76 -89.56
N LEU A 250 -41.87 -82.02 -89.24
CA LEU A 250 -42.54 -81.61 -88.00
C LEU A 250 -41.83 -82.22 -86.79
N THR A 251 -41.17 -83.36 -86.97
CA THR A 251 -40.49 -84.06 -85.89
C THR A 251 -39.16 -83.38 -85.55
N ALA A 252 -38.41 -82.91 -86.55
CA ALA A 252 -37.19 -82.13 -86.33
C ALA A 252 -37.51 -80.74 -85.78
N ALA A 253 -38.51 -80.06 -86.33
CA ALA A 253 -38.96 -78.75 -85.84
C ALA A 253 -39.53 -78.83 -84.41
N LEU A 254 -40.32 -79.85 -84.07
CA LEU A 254 -40.82 -80.05 -82.70
C LEU A 254 -39.70 -80.42 -81.72
N LYS A 255 -38.69 -81.20 -82.14
CA LYS A 255 -37.50 -81.47 -81.31
C LYS A 255 -36.66 -80.22 -81.10
N GLU A 256 -36.45 -79.42 -82.14
CA GLU A 256 -35.73 -78.14 -82.06
C GLU A 256 -36.49 -77.15 -81.18
N ILE A 257 -37.79 -76.96 -81.37
CA ILE A 257 -38.63 -76.11 -80.51
C ILE A 257 -38.57 -76.60 -79.05
N ARG A 258 -38.66 -77.91 -78.81
CA ARG A 258 -38.55 -78.47 -77.45
C ARG A 258 -37.18 -78.19 -76.83
N MET A 259 -36.10 -78.37 -77.60
CA MET A 259 -34.73 -78.05 -77.16
C MET A 259 -34.58 -76.54 -76.88
N GLN A 260 -35.12 -75.67 -77.74
CA GLN A 260 -35.13 -74.22 -77.54
C GLN A 260 -35.90 -73.83 -76.28
N TYR A 261 -37.05 -74.46 -76.01
CA TYR A 261 -37.79 -74.24 -74.77
C TYR A 261 -37.06 -74.78 -73.53
N GLU A 262 -36.34 -75.89 -73.65
CA GLU A 262 -35.54 -76.44 -72.57
C GLU A 262 -34.33 -75.53 -72.24
N VAL A 263 -33.65 -75.02 -73.27
CA VAL A 263 -32.58 -74.02 -73.12
C VAL A 263 -33.11 -72.69 -72.58
N LEU A 264 -34.27 -72.21 -73.08
CA LEU A 264 -34.89 -70.98 -72.59
C LEU A 264 -35.36 -71.13 -71.14
N SER A 265 -35.94 -72.27 -70.77
CA SER A 265 -36.38 -72.57 -69.41
C SER A 265 -35.20 -72.63 -68.44
N THR A 266 -34.12 -73.34 -68.79
CA THR A 266 -32.90 -73.40 -67.98
C THR A 266 -32.22 -72.04 -67.86
N ARG A 267 -32.15 -71.26 -68.95
CA ARG A 267 -31.63 -69.89 -68.91
C ARG A 267 -32.49 -68.96 -68.06
N ASN A 268 -33.81 -69.07 -68.13
CA ASN A 268 -34.73 -68.28 -67.31
C ASN A 268 -34.61 -68.65 -65.82
N GLN A 269 -34.51 -69.95 -65.51
CA GLN A 269 -34.25 -70.46 -64.17
C GLN A 269 -32.93 -69.90 -63.61
N GLN A 270 -31.83 -69.98 -64.37
CA GLN A 270 -30.52 -69.44 -63.96
C GLN A 270 -30.57 -67.91 -63.79
N SER A 271 -31.19 -67.19 -64.71
CA SER A 271 -31.32 -65.72 -64.62
C SER A 271 -32.14 -65.30 -63.40
N ALA A 272 -33.19 -66.05 -63.05
CA ALA A 272 -33.97 -65.83 -61.84
C ALA A 272 -33.14 -66.13 -60.58
N GLU A 273 -32.40 -67.24 -60.55
CA GLU A 273 -31.51 -67.59 -59.44
C GLU A 273 -30.41 -66.54 -59.22
N GLU A 274 -29.73 -66.10 -60.27
CA GLU A 274 -28.72 -65.03 -60.23
C GLU A 274 -29.32 -63.70 -59.76
N TRP A 275 -30.53 -63.37 -60.23
CA TRP A 275 -31.25 -62.18 -59.81
C TRP A 275 -31.60 -62.24 -58.31
N TYR A 276 -32.13 -63.36 -57.83
CA TYR A 276 -32.43 -63.54 -56.40
C TYR A 276 -31.17 -63.53 -55.55
N GLN A 277 -30.09 -64.20 -55.97
CA GLN A 277 -28.82 -64.17 -55.25
C GLN A 277 -28.26 -62.75 -55.16
N THR A 278 -28.25 -62.02 -56.27
CA THR A 278 -27.82 -60.62 -56.29
C THR A 278 -28.69 -59.75 -55.39
N LYS A 279 -30.02 -59.96 -55.41
CA LYS A 279 -30.93 -59.18 -54.56
C LYS A 279 -30.72 -59.47 -53.08
N ILE A 280 -30.54 -60.73 -52.69
CA ILE A 280 -30.23 -61.13 -51.32
C ILE A 280 -28.87 -60.56 -50.89
N ALA A 281 -27.85 -60.63 -51.75
CA ALA A 281 -26.53 -60.07 -51.48
C ALA A 281 -26.60 -58.55 -51.28
N ASN A 282 -27.34 -57.83 -52.11
CA ASN A 282 -27.52 -56.38 -51.99
C ASN A 282 -28.25 -56.02 -50.68
N VAL A 283 -29.35 -56.70 -50.34
CA VAL A 283 -30.08 -56.46 -49.08
C VAL A 283 -29.20 -56.79 -47.87
N SER A 284 -28.43 -57.87 -47.93
CA SER A 284 -27.47 -58.24 -46.87
C SER A 284 -26.38 -57.18 -46.70
N GLN A 285 -25.82 -56.67 -47.81
CA GLN A 285 -24.83 -55.61 -47.79
C GLN A 285 -25.39 -54.28 -47.24
N GLU A 286 -26.60 -53.90 -47.64
CA GLU A 286 -27.29 -52.72 -47.10
C GLU A 286 -27.59 -52.87 -45.60
N ALA A 287 -28.02 -54.06 -45.16
CA ALA A 287 -28.23 -54.35 -43.75
C ALA A 287 -26.92 -54.28 -42.94
N ALA A 288 -25.80 -54.75 -43.49
CA ALA A 288 -24.48 -54.64 -42.87
C ALA A 288 -24.05 -53.17 -42.75
N ARG A 289 -24.16 -52.38 -43.83
CA ARG A 289 -23.86 -50.94 -43.81
C ARG A 289 -24.73 -50.18 -42.81
N ASN A 290 -26.02 -50.50 -42.73
CA ASN A 290 -26.92 -49.88 -41.75
C ASN A 290 -26.51 -50.24 -40.31
N ASN A 291 -26.12 -51.49 -40.04
CA ASN A 291 -25.60 -51.88 -38.72
C ASN A 291 -24.30 -51.14 -38.36
N ASP A 292 -23.38 -50.97 -39.32
CA ASP A 292 -22.15 -50.22 -39.11
C ASP A 292 -22.43 -48.74 -38.83
N ASN A 293 -23.34 -48.10 -39.58
CA ASN A 293 -23.76 -46.72 -39.33
C ASN A 293 -24.39 -46.56 -37.94
N VAL A 294 -25.25 -47.50 -37.53
CA VAL A 294 -25.84 -47.53 -36.18
C VAL A 294 -24.75 -47.71 -35.11
N ARG A 295 -23.72 -48.50 -35.38
CA ARG A 295 -22.59 -48.69 -34.45
C ARG A 295 -21.77 -47.41 -34.31
N GLN A 296 -21.43 -46.76 -35.42
CA GLN A 296 -20.72 -45.48 -35.43
C GLN A 296 -21.50 -44.39 -34.70
N ALA A 297 -22.80 -44.25 -34.97
CA ALA A 297 -23.65 -43.29 -34.27
C ALA A 297 -23.70 -43.56 -32.75
N LYS A 298 -23.71 -44.83 -32.32
CA LYS A 298 -23.62 -45.19 -30.89
C LYS A 298 -22.25 -44.85 -30.29
N GLU A 299 -21.16 -45.06 -31.01
CA GLU A 299 -19.81 -44.69 -30.59
C GLU A 299 -19.69 -43.16 -30.41
N GLU A 300 -20.20 -42.38 -31.37
CA GLU A 300 -20.25 -40.91 -31.30
C GLU A 300 -21.09 -40.42 -30.11
N ILE A 301 -22.29 -40.97 -29.89
CA ILE A 301 -23.12 -40.63 -28.72
C ILE A 301 -22.38 -40.91 -27.40
N ASN A 302 -21.66 -42.03 -27.32
CA ASN A 302 -20.90 -42.36 -26.13
C ASN A 302 -19.71 -41.42 -25.91
N GLU A 303 -19.05 -40.98 -26.98
CA GLU A 303 -17.97 -40.00 -26.92
C GLU A 303 -18.49 -38.63 -26.48
N TYR A 304 -19.59 -38.14 -27.06
CA TYR A 304 -20.24 -36.92 -26.60
C TYR A 304 -20.68 -37.00 -25.14
N ARG A 305 -21.18 -38.16 -24.69
CA ARG A 305 -21.52 -38.37 -23.28
C ARG A 305 -20.29 -38.30 -22.37
N ARG A 306 -19.14 -38.85 -22.78
CA ARG A 306 -17.87 -38.74 -22.02
C ARG A 306 -17.37 -37.30 -21.97
N GLN A 307 -17.40 -36.58 -23.10
CA GLN A 307 -17.01 -35.18 -23.16
C GLN A 307 -17.90 -34.31 -22.28
N LEU A 308 -19.21 -34.54 -22.30
CA LEU A 308 -20.16 -33.84 -21.42
C LEU A 308 -19.82 -34.09 -19.94
N GLN A 309 -19.55 -35.34 -19.55
CA GLN A 309 -19.13 -35.67 -18.18
C GLN A 309 -17.82 -34.98 -17.80
N ALA A 310 -16.81 -35.01 -18.67
CA ALA A 310 -15.52 -34.35 -18.43
C ALA A 310 -15.69 -32.84 -18.25
N ARG A 311 -16.47 -32.18 -19.10
CA ARG A 311 -16.76 -30.75 -18.99
C ARG A 311 -17.58 -30.42 -17.74
N THR A 312 -18.51 -31.28 -17.35
CA THR A 312 -19.28 -31.10 -16.10
C THR A 312 -18.35 -31.15 -14.88
N LEU A 313 -17.43 -32.11 -14.83
CA LEU A 313 -16.43 -32.21 -13.77
C LEU A 313 -15.48 -31.01 -13.75
N GLU A 314 -15.06 -30.52 -14.92
CA GLU A 314 -14.24 -29.30 -15.03
C GLU A 314 -14.99 -28.08 -14.48
N VAL A 315 -16.27 -27.91 -14.83
CA VAL A 315 -17.12 -26.82 -14.30
C VAL A 315 -17.24 -26.92 -12.79
N ASP A 316 -17.50 -28.11 -12.23
CA ASP A 316 -17.64 -28.29 -10.79
C ASP A 316 -16.32 -28.08 -10.05
N ALA A 317 -15.19 -28.48 -10.64
CA ALA A 317 -13.86 -28.20 -10.10
C ALA A 317 -13.55 -26.70 -10.09
N LEU A 318 -13.86 -25.99 -11.17
CA LEU A 318 -13.68 -24.53 -11.25
C LEU A 318 -14.60 -23.79 -10.28
N ARG A 319 -15.85 -24.23 -10.11
CA ARG A 319 -16.77 -23.69 -9.10
C ARG A 319 -16.21 -23.85 -7.69
N SER A 320 -15.76 -25.06 -7.33
CA SER A 320 -15.15 -25.34 -6.03
C SER A 320 -13.88 -24.50 -5.79
N ALA A 321 -13.04 -24.33 -6.82
CA ALA A 321 -11.86 -23.48 -6.75
C ALA A 321 -12.24 -22.00 -6.54
N ASN A 322 -13.27 -21.51 -7.25
CA ASN A 322 -13.74 -20.14 -7.10
C ASN A 322 -14.30 -19.89 -5.68
N GLU A 323 -15.16 -20.80 -5.18
CA GLU A 323 -15.67 -20.72 -3.81
C GLU A 323 -14.54 -20.75 -2.75
N SER A 324 -13.45 -21.49 -3.01
CA SER A 324 -12.28 -21.49 -2.12
C SER A 324 -11.54 -20.16 -2.17
N LEU A 325 -11.39 -19.54 -3.34
CA LEU A 325 -10.74 -18.25 -3.49
C LEU A 325 -11.57 -17.12 -2.87
N GLU A 326 -12.89 -17.15 -3.06
CA GLU A 326 -13.82 -16.20 -2.42
C GLU A 326 -13.76 -16.31 -0.89
N ARG A 327 -13.71 -17.53 -0.33
CA ARG A 327 -13.50 -17.71 1.12
C ARG A 327 -12.15 -17.17 1.60
N GLN A 328 -11.07 -17.39 0.85
CA GLN A 328 -9.74 -16.87 1.21
C GLN A 328 -9.70 -15.34 1.14
N LEU A 329 -10.38 -14.74 0.16
CA LEU A 329 -10.52 -13.30 0.05
C LEU A 329 -11.28 -12.74 1.26
N GLN A 330 -12.43 -13.32 1.60
CA GLN A 330 -13.22 -12.92 2.76
C GLN A 330 -12.40 -13.04 4.06
N GLU A 331 -11.70 -14.16 4.26
CA GLU A 331 -10.86 -14.35 5.46
C GLU A 331 -9.71 -13.33 5.52
N SER A 332 -9.12 -12.98 4.37
CA SER A 332 -8.09 -11.94 4.30
C SER A 332 -8.66 -10.54 4.59
N GLU A 333 -9.84 -10.22 4.06
CA GLU A 333 -10.55 -8.97 4.35
C GLU A 333 -10.93 -8.87 5.83
N ASP A 334 -11.46 -9.94 6.43
CA ASP A 334 -11.81 -9.99 7.85
C ASP A 334 -10.58 -9.78 8.74
N ARG A 335 -9.45 -10.45 8.45
CA ARG A 335 -8.18 -10.22 9.17
C ARG A 335 -7.70 -8.78 9.04
N ASN A 336 -7.75 -8.18 7.85
CA ASN A 336 -7.36 -6.79 7.65
C ASN A 336 -8.30 -5.84 8.42
N ASN A 337 -9.61 -6.11 8.45
CA ASN A 337 -10.57 -5.33 9.21
C ASN A 337 -10.30 -5.42 10.72
N GLU A 338 -9.94 -6.60 11.23
CA GLU A 338 -9.51 -6.79 12.61
C GLU A 338 -8.23 -5.97 12.93
N GLU A 339 -7.22 -6.02 12.07
CA GLU A 339 -5.98 -5.22 12.21
C GLU A 339 -6.27 -3.71 12.19
N ILE A 340 -7.12 -3.25 11.28
CA ILE A 340 -7.56 -1.85 11.23
C ILE A 340 -8.27 -1.46 12.52
N SER A 341 -9.17 -2.31 13.02
CA SER A 341 -9.88 -2.06 14.29
C SER A 341 -8.91 -1.98 15.47
N GLN A 342 -7.91 -2.87 15.53
CA GLN A 342 -6.88 -2.85 16.57
C GLN A 342 -6.04 -1.57 16.49
N LEU A 343 -5.60 -1.17 15.29
CA LEU A 343 -4.86 0.07 15.10
C LEU A 343 -5.70 1.29 15.50
N GLN A 344 -6.97 1.35 15.12
CA GLN A 344 -7.89 2.41 15.56
C GLN A 344 -8.03 2.45 17.08
N GLU A 345 -8.12 1.31 17.74
CA GLU A 345 -8.15 1.24 19.20
C GLU A 345 -6.84 1.79 19.80
N THR A 346 -5.68 1.42 19.27
CA THR A 346 -4.39 1.97 19.75
C THR A 346 -4.29 3.48 19.56
N ILE A 347 -4.76 4.01 18.43
CA ILE A 347 -4.83 5.46 18.18
C ILE A 347 -5.71 6.12 19.24
N ASN A 348 -6.91 5.58 19.49
CA ASN A 348 -7.83 6.11 20.50
C ASN A 348 -7.21 6.07 21.92
N GLN A 349 -6.49 5.00 22.27
CA GLN A 349 -5.79 4.89 23.55
C GLN A 349 -4.70 5.97 23.68
N LEU A 350 -3.90 6.18 22.64
CA LEU A 350 -2.85 7.21 22.62
C LEU A 350 -3.43 8.63 22.67
N ASP A 351 -4.51 8.91 21.94
CA ASP A 351 -5.21 10.19 21.98
C ASP A 351 -5.79 10.48 23.36
N ASN A 352 -6.34 9.46 24.03
CA ASN A 352 -6.84 9.59 25.40
C ASN A 352 -5.71 9.84 26.40
N ALA A 353 -4.57 9.15 26.29
CA ALA A 353 -3.39 9.42 27.12
C ALA A 353 -2.85 10.84 26.88
N LEU A 354 -2.81 11.30 25.63
CA LEU A 354 -2.38 12.64 25.26
C LEU A 354 -3.33 13.72 25.80
N ARG A 355 -4.66 13.49 25.75
CA ARG A 355 -5.65 14.37 26.37
C ARG A 355 -5.50 14.42 27.89
N THR A 356 -5.26 13.28 28.52
CA THR A 356 -5.09 13.17 29.98
C THR A 356 -3.86 13.94 30.44
N THR A 357 -2.69 13.69 29.84
CA THR A 357 -1.44 14.39 30.15
C THR A 357 -1.51 15.90 29.87
N LYS A 358 -2.19 16.33 28.80
CA LYS A 358 -2.49 17.76 28.57
C LYS A 358 -3.36 18.36 29.69
N GLY A 359 -4.37 17.62 30.15
CA GLY A 359 -5.22 18.01 31.27
C GLY A 359 -4.45 18.15 32.58
N GLU A 360 -3.57 17.20 32.88
CA GLU A 360 -2.67 17.23 34.04
C GLU A 360 -1.71 18.42 33.97
N MET A 361 -1.11 18.68 32.81
CA MET A 361 -0.24 19.85 32.61
C MET A 361 -1.00 21.17 32.85
N ALA A 362 -2.22 21.30 32.32
CA ALA A 362 -3.06 22.47 32.55
C ALA A 362 -3.42 22.63 34.04
N ARG A 363 -3.65 21.52 34.75
CA ARG A 363 -3.89 21.52 36.19
C ARG A 363 -2.65 22.02 36.96
N HIS A 364 -1.47 21.49 36.66
CA HIS A 364 -0.23 21.93 37.30
C HIS A 364 0.05 23.42 37.05
N LEU A 365 -0.18 23.92 35.84
CA LEU A 365 -0.05 25.35 35.54
C LEU A 365 -0.97 26.21 36.42
N ARG A 366 -2.20 25.76 36.68
CA ARG A 366 -3.12 26.44 37.60
C ARG A 366 -2.60 26.41 39.04
N GLU A 367 -2.16 25.25 39.52
CA GLU A 367 -1.58 25.10 40.87
C GLU A 367 -0.33 25.98 41.07
N TYR A 368 0.53 26.09 40.05
CA TYR A 368 1.69 27.01 40.08
C TYR A 368 1.26 28.48 40.13
N GLN A 369 0.24 28.87 39.37
CA GLN A 369 -0.30 30.23 39.42
C GLN A 369 -0.90 30.56 40.79
N ASP A 370 -1.63 29.62 41.38
CA ASP A 370 -2.21 29.79 42.72
C ASP A 370 -1.11 29.92 43.79
N LEU A 371 -0.05 29.09 43.71
CA LEU A 371 1.11 29.19 44.60
C LEU A 371 1.86 30.51 44.42
N LEU A 372 2.00 30.99 43.18
CA LEU A 372 2.58 32.30 42.89
C LEU A 372 1.75 33.42 43.52
N ASN A 373 0.42 33.34 43.43
CA ASN A 373 -0.48 34.32 44.05
C ASN A 373 -0.31 34.33 45.58
N VAL A 374 -0.21 33.16 46.23
CA VAL A 374 0.06 33.05 47.68
C VAL A 374 1.41 33.66 48.02
N LYS A 375 2.46 33.37 47.24
CA LYS A 375 3.79 33.96 47.43
C LYS A 375 3.77 35.48 47.35
N MET A 376 3.04 36.03 46.37
CA MET A 376 2.88 37.48 46.24
C MET A 376 2.15 38.09 47.45
N ALA A 377 1.12 37.42 47.97
CA ALA A 377 0.44 37.86 49.18
C ALA A 377 1.38 37.88 50.39
N LEU A 378 2.18 36.82 50.57
CA LEU A 378 3.18 36.75 51.63
C LEU A 378 4.27 37.82 51.50
N ASP A 379 4.74 38.13 50.28
CA ASP A 379 5.69 39.23 50.08
C ASP A 379 5.11 40.57 50.52
N ILE A 380 3.82 40.81 50.24
CA ILE A 380 3.10 42.02 50.66
C ILE A 380 2.99 42.05 52.19
N GLU A 381 2.65 40.93 52.83
CA GLU A 381 2.61 40.83 54.30
C GLU A 381 3.98 41.08 54.92
N ILE A 382 5.05 40.48 54.40
CA ILE A 382 6.43 40.71 54.87
C ILE A 382 6.81 42.18 54.70
N ALA A 383 6.47 42.81 53.56
CA ALA A 383 6.71 44.23 53.35
C ALA A 383 5.93 45.10 54.34
N ALA A 384 4.67 44.74 54.64
CA ALA A 384 3.85 45.42 55.64
C ALA A 384 4.42 45.26 57.06
N TYR A 385 4.83 44.04 57.45
CA TYR A 385 5.48 43.79 58.74
C TYR A 385 6.79 44.56 58.88
N ARG A 386 7.65 44.57 57.84
CA ARG A 386 8.88 45.38 57.81
C ARG A 386 8.58 46.86 58.03
N LYS A 387 7.58 47.41 57.35
CA LYS A 387 7.18 48.81 57.51
C LYS A 387 6.66 49.13 58.91
N LEU A 388 5.93 48.21 59.54
CA LEU A 388 5.46 48.38 60.92
C LEU A 388 6.63 48.33 61.92
N LEU A 389 7.56 47.40 61.75
CA LEU A 389 8.80 47.30 62.54
C LEU A 389 9.66 48.56 62.39
N GLU A 390 9.86 49.08 61.18
CA GLU A 390 10.55 50.36 60.94
C GLU A 390 9.82 51.53 61.64
N GLY A 391 8.48 51.53 61.67
CA GLY A 391 7.68 52.51 62.41
C GLY A 391 7.85 52.41 63.93
N GLU A 392 7.93 51.19 64.48
CA GLU A 392 8.22 50.96 65.90
C GLU A 392 9.66 51.30 66.27
N GLU A 393 10.64 50.99 65.42
CA GLU A 393 12.03 51.42 65.59
C GLU A 393 12.13 52.95 65.61
N THR A 394 11.35 53.65 64.77
CA THR A 394 11.26 55.12 64.76
C THR A 394 10.62 55.67 66.04
N ARG A 395 9.60 55.00 66.60
CA ARG A 395 9.00 55.34 67.91
C ARG A 395 9.95 55.06 69.07
N LEU A 396 10.64 53.91 69.07
CA LEU A 396 11.60 53.53 70.10
C LEU A 396 12.85 54.42 70.06
N THR A 397 13.30 54.86 68.89
CA THR A 397 14.34 55.90 68.77
C THR A 397 13.87 57.30 69.15
N THR A 398 12.55 57.57 69.15
CA THR A 398 11.98 58.87 69.58
C THR A 398 11.62 58.91 71.08
N VAL A 399 11.31 57.76 71.72
CA VAL A 399 10.99 57.67 73.17
C VAL A 399 12.16 57.13 74.01
N GLY A 400 13.10 56.40 73.41
CA GLY A 400 14.38 56.03 73.99
C GLY A 400 15.48 56.94 73.45
N GLY A 401 15.71 58.07 74.10
CA GLY A 401 16.72 59.04 73.69
C GLY A 401 18.16 58.51 73.77
N GLY A 402 18.94 58.78 72.70
CA GLY A 402 20.41 58.92 72.69
C GLY A 402 21.20 57.66 72.29
N SER A 403 21.45 57.37 71.01
CA SER A 403 22.39 57.98 70.04
C SER A 403 23.88 57.65 70.25
N MET A 404 24.49 56.95 69.28
CA MET A 404 25.82 57.31 68.75
C MET A 404 26.21 56.58 67.44
N PHE A 405 26.55 57.40 66.45
CA PHE A 405 27.42 57.18 65.27
C PHE A 405 26.90 56.59 63.95
N SER A 406 26.47 57.53 63.12
CA SER A 406 26.85 57.77 61.72
C SER A 406 28.22 57.22 61.27
N TYR A 407 28.25 56.52 60.13
CA TYR A 407 29.05 56.87 58.95
C TYR A 407 28.33 56.41 57.66
N GLY A 408 28.14 57.34 56.70
CA GLY A 408 27.66 57.07 55.33
C GLY A 408 28.70 56.31 54.50
N TYR A 409 28.33 55.65 53.41
CA TYR A 409 28.13 56.25 52.07
C TYR A 409 27.55 55.21 51.07
N PRO A 410 27.14 55.58 49.83
CA PRO A 410 25.81 55.29 49.30
C PRO A 410 25.82 54.36 48.07
N TYR A 411 24.67 53.81 47.68
CA TYR A 411 24.37 53.64 46.26
C TYR A 411 22.88 53.80 45.97
N SER A 412 22.61 54.79 45.13
CA SER A 412 21.32 55.12 44.53
C SER A 412 21.16 54.36 43.20
N SER A 413 19.96 54.45 42.63
CA SER A 413 19.52 53.94 41.33
C SER A 413 19.02 52.51 41.39
N GLY A 414 17.71 52.24 41.31
CA GLY A 414 16.79 52.80 40.33
C GLY A 414 16.52 51.72 39.29
N GLY A 415 15.51 50.88 39.57
CA GLY A 415 15.09 49.81 38.67
C GLY A 415 13.57 49.83 38.54
N LYS A 416 13.08 50.71 37.66
CA LYS A 416 11.70 50.63 37.16
C LYS A 416 11.60 49.39 36.27
N TYR A 417 10.87 48.38 36.70
CA TYR A 417 10.44 47.30 35.81
C TYR A 417 9.03 47.61 35.33
N THR A 418 8.95 48.17 34.13
CA THR A 418 7.72 48.21 33.33
C THR A 418 7.56 46.83 32.70
N SER A 419 6.68 45.98 33.24
CA SER A 419 6.27 44.76 32.54
C SER A 419 5.20 45.10 31.50
N THR A 420 5.61 45.30 30.25
CA THR A 420 4.70 45.24 29.11
C THR A 420 4.37 43.77 28.84
N VAL A 421 3.21 43.32 29.34
CA VAL A 421 2.59 42.08 28.92
C VAL A 421 1.93 42.35 27.56
N THR A 422 2.58 41.95 26.48
CA THR A 422 1.91 41.80 25.18
C THR A 422 1.06 40.55 25.24
N MET A 423 -0.25 40.72 25.42
CA MET A 423 -1.25 39.69 25.19
C MET A 423 -1.21 39.28 23.71
N ARG A 424 -0.53 38.19 23.39
CA ARG A 424 -0.70 37.54 22.09
C ARG A 424 -2.01 36.75 22.16
N LYS A 425 -3.05 37.32 21.55
CA LYS A 425 -4.36 36.72 21.36
C LYS A 425 -4.16 35.44 20.54
N GLU A 426 -4.26 34.27 21.17
CA GLU A 426 -4.48 33.02 20.45
C GLU A 426 -5.87 33.08 19.82
N GLU A 427 -5.90 33.16 18.50
CA GLU A 427 -7.12 32.94 17.72
C GLU A 427 -7.54 31.48 17.88
N LYS A 428 -8.66 31.27 18.57
CA LYS A 428 -9.46 30.05 18.43
C LYS A 428 -9.86 29.92 16.97
N LYS A 429 -9.24 29.00 16.23
CA LYS A 429 -9.87 28.42 15.05
C LYS A 429 -10.93 27.44 15.54
N GLU A 430 -12.19 27.86 15.39
CA GLU A 430 -13.34 27.00 15.55
C GLU A 430 -13.27 25.84 14.56
N VAL A 431 -13.48 24.63 15.09
CA VAL A 431 -13.77 23.43 14.31
C VAL A 431 -15.22 23.56 13.87
N SER A 432 -15.43 23.81 12.58
CA SER A 432 -16.74 23.68 11.93
C SER A 432 -16.88 22.25 11.41
N ASP A 433 -17.49 21.42 12.23
CA ASP A 433 -18.18 20.21 11.80
C ASP A 433 -19.43 20.58 10.99
N GLY A 434 -19.76 19.75 10.00
CA GLY A 434 -21.06 19.77 9.33
C GLY A 434 -21.03 20.10 7.84
N GLY A 435 -21.30 19.08 7.00
CA GLY A 435 -21.64 19.36 5.61
C GLY A 435 -21.71 18.14 4.69
N LYS A 436 -22.67 17.25 4.92
CA LYS A 436 -23.06 16.15 4.03
C LYS A 436 -23.16 16.61 2.56
N GLY A 437 -22.32 16.05 1.69
CA GLY A 437 -22.43 16.17 0.23
C GLY A 437 -23.16 14.96 -0.34
N SER A 438 -24.46 15.12 -0.58
CA SER A 438 -25.30 14.14 -1.26
C SER A 438 -24.81 13.84 -2.68
N VAL A 439 -24.83 12.54 -2.98
CA VAL A 439 -24.92 11.92 -4.31
C VAL A 439 -25.86 12.72 -5.22
N LYS A 440 -25.38 13.07 -6.41
CA LYS A 440 -26.22 13.51 -7.53
C LYS A 440 -25.67 12.94 -8.83
N THR A 441 -26.22 11.78 -9.20
CA THR A 441 -26.20 11.24 -10.56
C THR A 441 -26.97 12.18 -11.50
N PRO A 442 -26.46 12.49 -12.71
CA PRO A 442 -27.29 12.99 -13.77
C PRO A 442 -27.82 11.82 -14.60
N LYS A 443 -29.15 11.79 -14.61
CA LYS A 443 -30.10 11.16 -15.51
C LYS A 443 -29.62 11.04 -16.97
N SER A 444 -29.86 9.85 -17.50
CA SER A 444 -30.04 9.49 -18.90
C SER A 444 -30.84 10.52 -19.71
N GLU A 445 -30.28 10.97 -20.84
CA GLU A 445 -31.03 11.55 -21.95
C GLU A 445 -31.19 10.50 -23.05
N GLU A 446 -32.45 10.19 -23.32
CA GLU A 446 -32.99 9.33 -24.35
C GLU A 446 -33.11 10.14 -25.64
N SER A 447 -32.24 9.89 -26.62
CA SER A 447 -32.37 10.46 -27.97
C SER A 447 -33.00 9.43 -28.90
N ALA A 448 -34.32 9.51 -29.04
CA ALA A 448 -35.05 8.89 -30.13
C ALA A 448 -34.75 9.61 -31.46
N GLN A 449 -34.15 8.93 -32.43
CA GLN A 449 -34.12 9.36 -33.83
C GLN A 449 -34.64 8.25 -34.76
N LYS A 450 -35.97 8.27 -34.89
CA LYS A 450 -36.74 8.31 -36.14
C LYS A 450 -35.99 7.91 -37.43
N THR A 451 -36.36 6.74 -37.93
CA THR A 451 -36.26 6.34 -39.34
C THR A 451 -36.95 7.34 -40.27
N PRO A 452 -36.48 7.43 -41.53
CA PRO A 452 -37.44 7.48 -42.62
C PRO A 452 -37.12 6.44 -43.70
N SER A 453 -38.16 5.70 -44.07
CA SER A 453 -38.26 5.00 -45.34
C SER A 453 -37.93 5.93 -46.52
N LYS A 454 -37.15 5.43 -47.48
CA LYS A 454 -37.44 5.56 -48.92
C LYS A 454 -36.49 4.69 -49.77
N ASN A 455 -37.14 3.90 -50.63
CA ASN A 455 -36.68 3.10 -51.77
C ASN A 455 -35.74 1.92 -51.51
#